data_AF-A0A7J4KD98-F1
#
_entry.id   AF-A0A7J4KD98-F1
#
_cell.length_a   1.000
_cell.length_b   1.000
_cell.length_c   1.000
_cell.angle_alpha   90.00
_cell.angle_beta   90.00
_cell.angle_gamma   90.00
#
_symmetry.space_group_name_H-M   'P 1'
#
loop_
_entity.id
_entity.type
_entity.pdbx_description
1 polymer ?
#
loop_
_entity_poly.entity_id
_entity_poly.type
_entity_poly.pdbx_seq_one_letter_code
_entity_poly.pdbx_strand_id
1 'polypeptide(L)'
;MDSISRNPSFIYRDPGVYPVRYTVSGPDGSDEIVREGYITVTATARPPVARFSQDTRFGPAPLTVRFTDRSQGDPTGYLWTFGDGATSPEINPVHTYTSPGLYRVSLTVTSDGGSSTSRGFVVVRRSWGPF
;
A
#
# COMPACT_ATOMS: atom_id res chain seq x y z
N MET A 1 46.75 -9.74 29.14
CA MET A 1 46.72 -9.04 27.84
C MET A 1 45.27 -8.94 27.45
N ASP A 2 44.63 -7.83 27.84
CA ASP A 2 43.18 -7.66 27.75
C ASP A 2 42.77 -7.23 26.35
N SER A 3 41.91 -8.04 25.74
CA SER A 3 41.39 -7.86 24.39
C SER A 3 40.27 -6.82 24.42
N ILE A 4 40.59 -5.55 24.14
CA ILE A 4 39.60 -4.50 23.93
C ILE A 4 39.05 -4.55 22.51
N SER A 5 38.10 -5.45 22.24
CA SER A 5 37.33 -5.45 21.00
C SER A 5 36.40 -4.24 20.97
N ARG A 6 36.93 -3.09 20.52
CA ARG A 6 36.18 -1.88 20.21
C ARG A 6 35.38 -2.14 18.92
N ASN A 7 34.05 -2.12 19.04
CA ASN A 7 33.06 -2.10 17.95
C ASN A 7 32.43 -3.45 17.54
N PRO A 8 31.67 -4.13 18.42
CA PRO A 8 30.79 -5.21 17.99
C PRO A 8 29.65 -4.67 17.11
N SER A 9 29.45 -5.26 15.93
CA SER A 9 28.28 -5.00 15.10
C SER A 9 27.21 -6.06 15.39
N PHE A 10 25.98 -5.63 15.68
CA PHE A 10 24.84 -6.52 15.90
C PHE A 10 23.79 -6.27 14.82
N ILE A 11 23.30 -7.34 14.19
CA ILE A 11 22.25 -7.28 13.16
C ILE A 11 20.96 -7.79 13.78
N TYR A 12 20.01 -6.88 14.01
CA TYR A 12 18.66 -7.22 14.46
C TYR A 12 17.80 -7.57 13.23
N ARG A 13 17.27 -8.79 13.19
CA ARG A 13 16.50 -9.31 12.04
C ARG A 13 14.99 -9.24 12.23
N ASP A 14 14.53 -9.16 13.47
CA ASP A 14 13.12 -9.15 13.80
C ASP A 14 12.67 -7.77 14.32
N PRO A 15 11.42 -7.38 14.07
CA PRO A 15 10.85 -6.19 14.67
C PRO A 15 10.78 -6.33 16.19
N GLY A 16 11.22 -5.31 16.91
CA GLY A 16 11.30 -5.37 18.36
C GLY A 16 12.01 -4.18 18.97
N VAL A 17 11.81 -4.02 20.28
CA VAL A 17 12.53 -3.05 21.08
C VAL A 17 13.68 -3.79 21.77
N TYR A 18 14.91 -3.42 21.43
CA TYR A 18 16.10 -4.10 21.95
C TYR A 18 16.85 -3.19 22.94
N PRO A 19 17.20 -3.72 24.13
CA PRO A 19 18.05 -3.01 25.07
C PRO A 19 19.52 -3.06 24.61
N VAL A 20 20.26 -1.99 24.87
CA VAL A 20 21.72 -1.98 24.66
C VAL A 20 22.41 -2.13 26.00
N ARG A 21 23.22 -3.18 26.14
CA ARG A 21 24.03 -3.46 27.34
C ARG A 21 25.48 -3.11 27.06
N TYR A 22 26.07 -2.27 27.92
CA TYR A 22 27.49 -1.96 27.91
C TYR A 22 28.10 -2.38 29.25
N THR A 23 29.12 -3.23 29.24
CA THR A 23 29.82 -3.69 30.44
C THR A 23 31.28 -3.25 30.36
N VAL A 24 31.78 -2.58 31.39
CA VAL A 24 33.19 -2.21 31.54
C VAL A 24 33.73 -2.98 32.73
N SER A 25 34.72 -3.85 32.53
CA SER A 25 35.37 -4.62 33.60
C SER A 25 36.82 -4.21 33.77
N GLY A 26 37.23 -3.91 34.99
CA GLY A 26 38.61 -3.65 35.41
C GLY A 26 39.03 -4.56 36.59
N PRO A 27 40.29 -4.47 37.04
CA PRO A 27 40.84 -5.32 38.10
C PRO A 27 40.16 -5.13 39.46
N ASP A 28 39.51 -3.98 39.69
CA ASP A 28 38.85 -3.63 40.95
C ASP A 28 37.31 -3.78 40.90
N GLY A 29 36.77 -4.32 39.79
CA GLY A 29 35.34 -4.57 39.64
C GLY A 29 34.81 -4.28 38.23
N SER A 30 33.51 -4.51 38.03
CA SER A 30 32.80 -4.26 36.79
C SER A 30 31.67 -3.25 36.98
N ASP A 31 31.51 -2.34 36.03
CA ASP A 31 30.35 -1.47 35.91
C ASP A 31 29.51 -1.88 34.70
N GLU A 32 28.19 -1.82 34.83
CA GLU A 32 27.23 -2.24 33.82
C GLU A 32 26.19 -1.15 33.61
N ILE A 33 26.08 -0.69 32.36
CA ILE A 33 25.06 0.26 31.93
C ILE A 33 24.12 -0.47 30.98
N VAL A 34 22.86 -0.62 31.40
CA VAL A 34 21.76 -1.10 30.54
C VAL A 34 20.93 0.10 30.09
N ARG A 35 20.81 0.31 28.79
CA ARG A 35 19.88 1.27 28.20
C ARG A 35 18.69 0.52 27.61
N GLU A 36 17.62 0.47 28.39
CA GLU A 36 16.32 -0.06 27.95
C GLU A 36 15.78 0.77 26.77
N GLY A 37 15.25 0.10 25.74
CA GLY A 37 14.51 0.76 24.67
C GLY A 37 15.32 1.52 23.61
N TYR A 38 16.65 1.36 23.57
CA TYR A 38 17.50 2.20 22.72
C TYR A 38 17.39 1.90 21.21
N ILE A 39 16.95 0.70 20.83
CA ILE A 39 16.79 0.30 19.42
C ILE A 39 15.35 -0.12 19.19
N THR A 40 14.68 0.59 18.28
CA THR A 40 13.36 0.20 17.77
C THR A 40 13.52 -0.31 16.34
N VAL A 41 13.32 -1.60 16.13
CA VAL A 41 13.21 -2.20 14.79
C VAL A 41 11.73 -2.26 14.46
N THR A 42 11.28 -1.43 13.52
CA THR A 42 9.90 -1.49 13.01
C THR A 42 9.80 -2.54 11.92
N ALA A 43 8.68 -3.25 11.88
CA ALA A 43 8.38 -4.13 10.75
C ALA A 43 8.27 -3.28 9.48
N THR A 44 8.86 -3.76 8.38
CA THR A 44 8.68 -3.13 7.09
C THR A 44 7.23 -3.33 6.64
N ALA A 45 6.46 -2.25 6.63
CA ALA A 45 5.11 -2.26 6.08
C ALA A 45 5.17 -2.71 4.61
N ARG A 46 4.32 -3.67 4.24
CA ARG A 46 4.26 -4.20 2.87
C ARG A 46 3.33 -3.34 2.03
N PRO A 47 3.65 -3.09 0.75
CA PRO A 47 2.72 -2.37 -0.12
C PRO A 47 1.42 -3.16 -0.27
N PRO A 48 0.30 -2.47 -0.50
CA PRO A 48 -0.98 -3.11 -0.72
C PRO A 48 -0.98 -3.80 -2.10
N VAL A 49 -1.96 -4.65 -2.35
CA VAL A 49 -2.18 -5.26 -3.68
C VAL A 49 -3.50 -4.76 -4.23
N ALA A 50 -3.43 -3.87 -5.22
CA ALA A 50 -4.61 -3.29 -5.85
C ALA A 50 -5.39 -4.33 -6.64
N ARG A 51 -6.71 -4.40 -6.43
CA ARG A 51 -7.60 -5.24 -7.24
C ARG A 51 -9.01 -4.69 -7.17
N PHE A 52 -9.76 -4.80 -8.26
CA PHE A 52 -11.17 -4.42 -8.26
C PHE A 52 -12.02 -5.33 -9.14
N SER A 53 -13.33 -5.25 -8.94
CA SER A 53 -14.36 -5.78 -9.82
C SER A 53 -15.30 -4.68 -10.28
N GLN A 54 -16.02 -4.91 -11.37
CA GLN A 54 -17.05 -4.03 -11.91
C GLN A 54 -18.28 -4.85 -12.27
N ASP A 55 -19.47 -4.30 -12.05
CA ASP A 55 -20.75 -4.99 -12.28
C ASP A 55 -21.03 -5.24 -13.78
N THR A 56 -20.65 -4.29 -14.63
CA THR A 56 -20.66 -4.44 -16.08
C THR A 56 -19.35 -3.96 -16.70
N ARG A 57 -18.99 -4.54 -17.85
CA ARG A 57 -17.80 -4.15 -18.62
C ARG A 57 -18.15 -3.42 -19.91
N PHE A 58 -19.40 -3.50 -20.35
CA PHE A 58 -19.83 -2.91 -21.61
C PHE A 58 -21.34 -2.66 -21.65
N GLY A 59 -21.75 -1.75 -22.52
CA GLY A 59 -23.16 -1.41 -22.72
C GLY A 59 -23.33 -0.17 -23.60
N PRO A 60 -24.57 0.20 -23.97
CA PRO A 60 -24.82 1.43 -24.72
C PRO A 60 -24.59 2.66 -23.83
N ALA A 61 -24.26 3.80 -24.44
CA ALA A 61 -24.28 5.08 -23.75
C ALA A 61 -25.73 5.54 -23.47
N PRO A 62 -26.02 6.14 -22.29
CA PRO A 62 -25.14 6.24 -21.13
C PRO A 62 -25.03 4.90 -20.37
N LEU A 63 -23.81 4.58 -19.91
CA LEU A 63 -23.52 3.36 -19.15
C LEU A 63 -23.07 3.70 -17.73
N THR A 64 -23.88 3.33 -16.74
CA THR A 64 -23.50 3.40 -15.32
C THR A 64 -22.81 2.10 -14.90
N VAL A 65 -21.62 2.22 -14.31
CA VAL A 65 -20.80 1.10 -13.82
C VAL A 65 -20.54 1.29 -12.32
N ARG A 66 -20.77 0.23 -11.53
CA ARG A 66 -20.40 0.19 -10.11
C ARG A 66 -19.08 -0.55 -9.97
N PHE A 67 -18.12 0.11 -9.34
CA PHE A 67 -16.82 -0.47 -9.03
C PHE A 67 -16.79 -0.96 -7.58
N THR A 68 -16.12 -2.09 -7.35
CA THR A 68 -15.94 -2.65 -6.01
C THR A 68 -14.46 -2.92 -5.78
N ASP A 69 -13.91 -2.32 -4.73
CA ASP A 69 -12.56 -2.62 -4.28
C ASP A 69 -12.46 -4.08 -3.82
N ARG A 70 -11.35 -4.72 -4.20
CA ARG A 70 -10.98 -6.09 -3.82
C ARG A 70 -9.51 -6.13 -3.39
N SER A 71 -8.95 -4.99 -3.01
CA SER A 71 -7.54 -4.85 -2.69
C SER A 71 -7.18 -5.61 -1.41
N GLN A 72 -5.89 -5.90 -1.25
CA GLN A 72 -5.34 -6.58 -0.06
C GLN A 72 -4.25 -5.73 0.57
N GLY A 73 -3.94 -5.98 1.85
CA GLY A 73 -2.90 -5.25 2.58
C GLY A 73 -3.36 -3.89 3.12
N ASP A 74 -4.60 -3.84 3.64
CA ASP A 74 -5.19 -2.72 4.40
C ASP A 74 -4.85 -1.31 3.87
N PRO A 75 -5.24 -1.01 2.62
CA PRO A 75 -4.97 0.30 2.05
C PRO A 75 -5.70 1.42 2.80
N THR A 76 -4.98 2.51 3.04
CA THR A 76 -5.44 3.73 3.71
C THR A 76 -5.86 4.84 2.74
N GLY A 77 -5.60 4.68 1.44
CA GLY A 77 -6.01 5.64 0.41
C GLY A 77 -6.37 4.97 -0.91
N TYR A 78 -7.26 5.63 -1.66
CA TYR A 78 -7.86 5.15 -2.90
C TYR A 78 -7.89 6.28 -3.92
N LEU A 79 -7.54 5.98 -5.17
CA LEU A 79 -7.69 6.88 -6.30
C LEU A 79 -8.13 6.10 -7.52
N TRP A 80 -9.34 6.41 -7.99
CA TRP A 80 -9.88 5.93 -9.25
C TRP A 80 -9.63 6.93 -10.36
N THR A 81 -9.29 6.43 -11.54
CA THR A 81 -9.36 7.17 -12.80
C THR A 81 -10.23 6.38 -13.77
N PHE A 82 -11.26 7.03 -14.32
CA PHE A 82 -12.26 6.31 -15.13
C PHE A 82 -11.91 6.28 -16.63
N GLY A 83 -10.89 7.04 -17.05
CA GLY A 83 -10.41 7.08 -18.43
C GLY A 83 -11.10 8.13 -19.31
N ASP A 84 -12.06 8.87 -18.79
CA ASP A 84 -12.78 9.98 -19.42
C ASP A 84 -12.41 11.37 -18.83
N GLY A 85 -11.41 11.40 -17.94
CA GLY A 85 -10.98 12.59 -17.20
C GLY A 85 -11.53 12.68 -15.78
N ALA A 86 -12.57 11.91 -15.44
CA ALA A 86 -13.10 11.87 -14.07
C ALA A 86 -12.25 10.98 -13.15
N THR A 87 -12.25 11.34 -11.87
CA THR A 87 -11.58 10.61 -10.79
C THR A 87 -12.48 10.49 -9.57
N SER A 88 -12.17 9.56 -8.67
CA SER A 88 -12.87 9.44 -7.38
C SER A 88 -11.94 8.92 -6.28
N PRO A 89 -12.05 9.45 -5.05
CA PRO A 89 -11.34 8.92 -3.87
C PRO A 89 -12.15 7.85 -3.10
N GLU A 90 -13.36 7.50 -3.55
CA GLU A 90 -14.22 6.54 -2.85
C GLU A 90 -13.67 5.10 -2.93
N ILE A 91 -14.01 4.27 -1.95
CA ILE A 91 -13.64 2.84 -1.96
C ILE A 91 -14.40 2.09 -3.07
N ASN A 92 -15.70 2.35 -3.20
CA ASN A 92 -16.59 1.67 -4.14
C ASN A 92 -17.42 2.69 -4.95
N PRO A 93 -16.80 3.42 -5.91
CA PRO A 93 -17.49 4.47 -6.63
C PRO A 93 -18.49 3.92 -7.65
N VAL A 94 -19.46 4.77 -8.00
CA VAL A 94 -20.34 4.57 -9.15
C VAL A 94 -20.05 5.66 -10.18
N HIS A 95 -19.77 5.27 -11.42
CA HIS A 95 -19.45 6.21 -12.50
C HIS A 95 -20.35 6.00 -13.70
N THR A 96 -20.74 7.10 -14.37
CA THR A 96 -21.59 7.05 -15.56
C THR A 96 -20.84 7.59 -16.78
N TYR A 97 -20.63 6.73 -17.76
CA TYR A 97 -20.04 7.09 -19.04
C TYR A 97 -21.12 7.55 -20.00
N THR A 98 -21.09 8.83 -20.38
CA THR A 98 -22.13 9.45 -21.22
C THR A 98 -21.91 9.28 -22.72
N SER A 99 -20.68 8.97 -23.13
CA SER A 99 -20.29 8.88 -24.54
C SER A 99 -19.80 7.47 -24.89
N PRO A 100 -20.02 6.99 -26.13
CA PRO A 100 -19.40 5.77 -26.62
C PRO A 100 -17.88 5.89 -26.67
N GLY A 101 -17.17 4.84 -26.25
CA GLY A 101 -15.71 4.84 -26.17
C GLY A 101 -15.14 3.61 -25.46
N LEU A 102 -13.82 3.42 -25.58
CA LEU A 102 -13.06 2.48 -24.77
C LEU A 102 -12.38 3.25 -23.65
N TYR A 103 -12.80 3.02 -22.42
CA TYR A 103 -12.30 3.73 -21.24
C TYR A 103 -11.36 2.83 -20.44
N ARG A 104 -10.15 3.33 -20.16
CA ARG A 104 -9.18 2.65 -19.29
C ARG A 104 -9.40 3.07 -17.85
N VAL A 105 -9.89 2.15 -17.04
CA VAL A 105 -10.11 2.36 -15.60
C VAL A 105 -8.86 1.96 -14.83
N SER A 106 -8.44 2.77 -13.86
CA SER A 106 -7.38 2.42 -12.92
C SER A 106 -7.82 2.65 -11.48
N LEU A 107 -7.47 1.72 -10.61
CA LEU A 107 -7.53 1.87 -9.15
C LEU A 107 -6.10 1.90 -8.61
N THR A 108 -5.71 2.99 -7.99
CA THR A 108 -4.48 3.08 -7.20
C THR A 108 -4.84 3.08 -5.72
N VAL A 109 -4.24 2.16 -4.96
CA VAL A 109 -4.39 2.10 -3.51
C VAL A 109 -3.06 2.35 -2.83
N THR A 110 -3.10 3.01 -1.68
CA THR A 110 -1.91 3.44 -0.92
C THR A 110 -2.00 2.96 0.53
N SER A 111 -0.86 2.64 1.14
CA SER A 111 -0.69 2.34 2.57
C SER A 111 0.64 2.93 3.05
N ASP A 112 0.96 2.75 4.33
CA ASP A 112 2.28 3.03 4.90
C ASP A 112 3.41 2.24 4.23
N GLY A 113 3.12 1.03 3.72
CA GLY A 113 4.06 0.19 2.98
C GLY A 113 4.26 0.57 1.51
N GLY A 114 3.60 1.61 1.02
CA GLY A 114 3.69 2.08 -0.37
C GLY A 114 2.37 1.99 -1.12
N SER A 115 2.43 1.87 -2.45
CA SER A 115 1.27 1.92 -3.32
C SER A 115 1.24 0.82 -4.38
N SER A 116 0.04 0.53 -4.88
CA SER A 116 -0.18 -0.44 -5.95
C SER A 116 -1.31 0.03 -6.86
N THR A 117 -1.26 -0.35 -8.14
CA THR A 117 -2.25 0.06 -9.14
C THR A 117 -2.76 -1.14 -9.92
N SER A 118 -4.09 -1.25 -10.02
CA SER A 118 -4.80 -2.21 -10.86
C SER A 118 -5.49 -1.50 -12.01
N ARG A 119 -5.61 -2.15 -13.17
CA ARG A 119 -6.20 -1.56 -14.38
C ARG A 119 -7.20 -2.49 -15.03
N GLY A 120 -8.22 -1.90 -15.66
CA GLY A 120 -9.24 -2.58 -16.43
C GLY A 120 -9.82 -1.70 -17.53
N PHE A 121 -10.86 -2.18 -18.19
CA PHE A 121 -11.51 -1.47 -19.28
C PHE A 121 -13.03 -1.52 -19.17
N VAL A 122 -13.67 -0.46 -19.64
CA VAL A 122 -15.12 -0.36 -19.89
C VAL A 122 -15.33 0.00 -21.36
N VAL A 123 -16.23 -0.71 -22.04
CA VAL A 123 -16.54 -0.51 -23.46
C VAL A 123 -17.96 0.05 -23.59
N VAL A 124 -18.06 1.34 -23.89
CA VAL A 124 -19.35 1.98 -24.13
C VAL A 124 -19.61 2.01 -25.63
N ARG A 125 -20.73 1.44 -26.02
CA ARG A 125 -21.16 1.30 -27.41
C ARG A 125 -22.16 2.39 -27.75
N ARG A 126 -22.30 2.68 -29.04
CA ARG A 126 -23.38 3.54 -29.51
C ARG A 126 -24.71 2.89 -29.16
N SER A 127 -25.64 3.69 -28.64
CA SER A 127 -27.05 3.29 -28.57
C SER A 127 -27.59 3.22 -30.00
N TRP A 128 -28.06 2.06 -30.42
CA TRP A 128 -28.73 1.92 -31.71
C TRP A 128 -30.18 2.37 -31.52
N GLY A 129 -30.52 3.57 -31.99
CA GLY A 129 -31.92 4.01 -32.08
C GLY A 129 -32.62 3.35 -33.28
N PRO A 130 -33.95 3.12 -33.24
CA PRO A 130 -34.68 2.64 -34.39
C PRO A 130 -34.70 3.72 -35.48
N PHE A 131 -34.48 3.30 -36.72
CA PHE A 131 -34.67 4.11 -37.92
C PHE A 131 -36.15 4.45 -38.13
#